data_AF-A0A5C8DVI0-F1
#
_entry.id   AF-A0A5C8DVI0-F1
#
_cell.length_a   1.000
_cell.length_b   1.000
_cell.length_c   1.000
_cell.angle_alpha   90.00
_cell.angle_beta   90.00
_cell.angle_gamma   90.00
#
_symmetry.space_group_name_H-M   'P 1'
#
loop_
_entity.id
_entity.type
_entity.pdbx_description
1 polymer ?
#
loop_
_entity_poly.entity_id
_entity_poly.type
_entity_poly.pdbx_seq_one_letter_code
_entity_poly.pdbx_strand_id
1 'polypeptide(L)'
;MEFSDSLDHRLKQLGFDTLKDIYKEATPLVNYPDEKNPLVDAHILDDLYSDPENIGYIFIIAKDPKIDDWYIHSINASVQVETKRNKEGTIIISASHEAGQKPFPHKNDIRKEILERVAIEKNKELAHSIQQYKHQINMKRGI
;
A
#
# COMPACT_ATOMS: atom_id res chain seq x y z
N MET A 1 14.03 0.49 20.07
CA MET A 1 14.13 -0.83 19.44
C MET A 1 15.22 -0.73 18.38
N GLU A 2 16.22 -1.61 18.40
CA GLU A 2 17.24 -1.65 17.36
C GLU A 2 16.85 -2.76 16.38
N PHE A 3 16.53 -2.40 15.14
CA PHE A 3 16.31 -3.37 14.07
C PHE A 3 17.64 -3.78 13.46
N SER A 4 17.71 -5.00 12.92
CA SER A 4 18.95 -5.55 12.39
C SER A 4 19.44 -4.82 11.14
N ASP A 5 20.76 -4.70 10.97
CA ASP A 5 21.38 -4.15 9.76
C ASP A 5 20.96 -4.93 8.49
N SER A 6 20.63 -6.21 8.64
CA SER A 6 20.14 -7.07 7.56
C SER A 6 18.73 -6.69 7.10
N LEU A 7 17.83 -6.26 8.01
CA LEU A 7 16.51 -5.74 7.64
C LEU A 7 16.65 -4.42 6.86
N ASP A 8 17.48 -3.50 7.37
CA ASP A 8 17.74 -2.22 6.70
C ASP A 8 18.34 -2.43 5.30
N HIS A 9 19.27 -3.37 5.17
CA HIS A 9 19.84 -3.74 3.89
C HIS A 9 18.79 -4.32 2.93
N ARG A 10 17.90 -5.21 3.39
CA ARG A 10 16.81 -5.76 2.57
C ARG A 10 15.85 -4.67 2.08
N LEU A 11 15.48 -3.73 2.94
CA LEU A 11 14.61 -2.61 2.57
C LEU A 11 15.28 -1.67 1.54
N LYS A 12 16.56 -1.37 1.71
CA LYS A 12 17.35 -0.59 0.72
C LYS A 12 17.44 -1.29 -0.63
N GLN A 13 17.64 -2.61 -0.65
CA GLN A 13 17.63 -3.39 -1.90
C GLN A 13 16.29 -3.32 -2.63
N LEU A 14 15.20 -3.11 -1.90
CA LEU A 14 13.86 -2.88 -2.46
C LEU A 14 13.60 -1.40 -2.80
N GLY A 15 14.58 -0.50 -2.58
CA GLY A 15 14.47 0.92 -2.91
C GLY A 15 13.85 1.79 -1.81
N PHE A 16 13.88 1.34 -0.55
CA PHE A 16 13.39 2.10 0.60
C PHE A 16 14.56 2.64 1.43
N ASP A 17 15.06 3.82 1.09
CA ASP A 17 16.29 4.38 1.65
C ASP A 17 16.12 5.19 2.95
N THR A 18 14.90 5.62 3.28
CA THR A 18 14.61 6.60 4.36
C THR A 18 13.77 6.03 5.51
N LEU A 19 13.84 4.72 5.78
CA LEU A 19 12.98 4.10 6.79
C LEU A 19 13.48 4.21 8.25
N LYS A 20 14.57 4.93 8.50
CA LYS A 20 15.15 5.02 9.86
C LYS A 20 14.23 5.67 10.89
N ASP A 21 13.40 6.61 10.48
CA ASP A 21 12.42 7.24 11.38
C ASP A 21 11.18 6.36 11.56
N ILE A 22 10.85 5.53 10.57
CA ILE A 22 9.69 4.63 10.61
C ILE A 22 9.87 3.49 11.61
N TYR A 23 11.12 3.09 11.84
CA TYR A 23 11.45 2.16 12.93
C TYR A 23 11.11 2.70 14.33
N LYS A 24 11.12 4.02 14.55
CA LYS A 24 10.77 4.59 15.86
C LYS A 24 9.27 4.47 16.14
N GLU A 25 8.47 4.51 15.09
CA GLU A 25 7.01 4.42 15.11
C GLU A 25 6.51 2.96 14.94
N ALA A 26 7.42 1.99 14.95
CA ALA A 26 7.09 0.58 14.81
C ALA A 26 6.10 0.14 15.89
N THR A 27 4.91 -0.27 15.45
CA THR A 27 3.82 -0.63 16.35
C THR A 27 3.72 -2.16 16.47
N PRO A 28 3.75 -2.74 17.69
CA PRO A 28 3.60 -4.18 17.87
C PRO A 28 2.30 -4.71 17.27
N LEU A 29 2.40 -5.82 16.54
CA LEU A 29 1.26 -6.51 15.94
C LEU A 29 0.75 -7.58 16.91
N VAL A 30 -0.18 -7.18 17.78
CA VAL A 30 -0.65 -8.03 18.90
C VAL A 30 -1.60 -9.13 18.45
N ASN A 31 -2.29 -8.94 17.32
CA ASN A 31 -3.27 -9.90 16.78
C ASN A 31 -3.09 -10.03 15.26
N TYR A 32 -2.25 -10.96 14.82
CA TYR A 32 -2.16 -11.30 13.39
C TYR A 32 -3.33 -12.22 13.01
N PRO A 33 -4.11 -11.91 11.95
CA PRO A 33 -5.35 -12.63 11.65
C PRO A 33 -5.15 -14.04 11.08
N ASP A 34 -3.94 -14.44 10.67
CA ASP A 34 -3.68 -15.80 10.20
C ASP A 34 -3.39 -16.75 11.36
N GLU A 35 -4.42 -17.48 11.81
CA GLU A 35 -4.30 -18.51 12.85
C GLU A 35 -3.42 -19.70 12.44
N LYS A 36 -3.21 -19.94 11.13
CA LYS A 36 -2.39 -21.07 10.65
C LYS A 36 -0.90 -20.73 10.64
N ASN A 37 -0.56 -19.46 10.44
CA ASN A 37 0.81 -18.97 10.46
C ASN A 37 0.92 -17.74 11.39
N PRO A 38 0.77 -17.93 12.72
CA PRO A 38 0.86 -16.83 13.65
C PRO A 38 2.27 -16.24 13.63
N LEU A 39 2.36 -14.90 13.56
CA LEU A 39 3.61 -14.17 13.72
C LEU A 39 3.87 -13.96 15.20
N VAL A 40 4.96 -14.54 15.72
CA VAL A 40 5.27 -14.58 17.17
C VAL A 40 5.74 -13.23 17.71
N ASP A 41 6.58 -12.53 16.95
CA ASP A 41 7.05 -11.18 17.25
C ASP A 41 7.03 -10.38 15.95
N ALA A 42 6.00 -9.55 15.79
CA ALA A 42 5.77 -8.80 14.57
C ALA A 42 5.43 -7.35 14.87
N HIS A 43 5.82 -6.47 13.95
CA HIS A 43 5.60 -5.05 14.02
C HIS A 43 5.06 -4.53 12.70
N ILE A 44 4.22 -3.51 12.79
CA ILE A 44 3.78 -2.70 11.66
C ILE A 44 4.72 -1.51 11.57
N LEU A 45 5.26 -1.29 10.38
CA LEU A 45 6.01 -0.10 10.01
C LEU A 45 5.16 0.68 9.00
N ASP A 46 4.87 1.93 9.30
CA ASP A 46 4.02 2.76 8.44
C ASP A 46 4.77 3.97 7.88
N ASP A 47 4.76 4.10 6.56
CA ASP A 47 5.39 5.15 5.76
C ASP A 47 4.33 5.89 4.94
N LEU A 48 3.39 6.53 5.64
CA LEU A 48 2.35 7.30 4.98
C LEU A 48 2.91 8.60 4.41
N TYR A 49 2.68 8.81 3.12
CA TYR A 49 2.84 10.09 2.43
C TYR A 49 4.27 10.65 2.33
N SER A 50 5.31 9.83 2.51
CA SER A 50 6.68 10.23 2.19
C SER A 50 6.96 10.19 0.68
N ASP A 51 6.15 9.47 -0.09
CA ASP A 51 6.30 9.38 -1.55
C ASP A 51 5.74 10.63 -2.25
N PRO A 52 6.45 11.19 -3.26
CA PRO A 52 5.99 12.35 -4.03
C PRO A 52 4.60 12.20 -4.67
N GLU A 53 4.14 10.97 -4.92
CA GLU A 53 2.83 10.68 -5.50
C GLU A 53 1.75 10.37 -4.45
N ASN A 54 2.04 10.61 -3.16
CA ASN A 54 1.17 10.32 -2.02
C ASN A 54 0.79 8.83 -1.92
N ILE A 55 1.71 7.95 -2.31
CA ILE A 55 1.60 6.51 -2.06
C ILE A 55 2.08 6.26 -0.63
N GLY A 56 1.21 5.67 0.20
CA GLY A 56 1.58 5.18 1.52
C GLY A 56 2.06 3.73 1.46
N TYR A 57 3.11 3.39 2.20
CA TYR A 57 3.62 2.03 2.32
C TYR A 57 3.51 1.54 3.76
N ILE A 58 2.94 0.35 3.95
CA ILE A 58 2.86 -0.34 5.24
C ILE A 58 3.62 -1.65 5.12
N PHE A 59 4.61 -1.85 5.98
CA PHE A 59 5.33 -3.11 6.09
C PHE A 59 4.87 -3.86 7.34
N ILE A 60 4.67 -5.16 7.19
CA ILE A 60 4.65 -6.07 8.33
C ILE A 60 6.02 -6.72 8.37
N ILE A 61 6.74 -6.52 9.47
CA ILE A 61 7.98 -7.21 9.75
C ILE A 61 7.76 -8.20 10.88
N ALA A 62 8.50 -9.31 10.85
CA ALA A 62 8.45 -10.30 11.89
C ALA A 62 9.85 -10.82 12.20
N LYS A 63 10.03 -11.31 13.42
CA LYS A 63 11.27 -11.92 13.87
C LYS A 63 11.24 -13.42 13.57
N ASP A 64 12.27 -13.91 12.89
CA ASP A 64 12.48 -15.35 12.74
C ASP A 64 13.14 -15.90 14.01
N PRO A 65 12.45 -16.77 14.78
CA PRO A 65 12.98 -17.28 16.03
C PRO A 65 14.18 -18.23 15.85
N LYS A 66 14.44 -18.73 14.64
CA LYS A 66 15.54 -19.68 14.37
C LYS A 66 16.89 -18.98 14.16
N ILE A 67 16.86 -17.81 13.54
CA ILE A 67 18.07 -17.06 13.16
C ILE A 67 18.20 -15.74 13.93
N ASP A 68 17.26 -15.45 14.83
CA ASP A 68 17.21 -14.23 15.65
C ASP A 68 17.27 -12.93 14.83
N ASP A 69 16.63 -12.94 13.65
CA ASP A 69 16.69 -11.85 12.68
C ASP A 69 15.31 -11.40 12.22
N TRP A 70 15.19 -10.13 11.82
CA TRP A 70 13.96 -9.54 11.31
C TRP A 70 13.85 -9.70 9.80
N TYR A 71 12.68 -10.12 9.34
CA TYR A 71 12.35 -10.22 7.92
C TYR A 71 11.08 -9.44 7.58
N ILE A 72 10.97 -9.07 6.31
CA ILE A 72 9.76 -8.44 5.76
C ILE A 72 8.76 -9.57 5.49
N HIS A 73 7.64 -9.56 6.21
CA HIS A 73 6.56 -10.51 6.01
C HIS A 73 5.63 -10.05 4.88
N SER A 74 5.28 -8.76 4.84
CA SER A 74 4.49 -8.20 3.76
C SER A 74 4.74 -6.72 3.53
N ILE A 75 4.43 -6.29 2.31
CA ILE A 75 4.47 -4.89 1.86
C ILE A 75 3.09 -4.56 1.30
N ASN A 76 2.45 -3.55 1.86
CA ASN A 76 1.19 -3.02 1.38
C ASN A 76 1.44 -1.61 0.89
N ALA A 77 0.97 -1.29 -0.31
CA ALA A 77 0.99 0.06 -0.84
C ALA A 77 -0.43 0.52 -1.10
N SER A 78 -0.72 1.79 -0.81
CA SER A 78 -2.05 2.34 -1.05
C SER A 78 -2.04 3.82 -1.43
N VAL A 79 -3.05 4.21 -2.20
CA VAL A 79 -3.38 5.61 -2.51
C VAL A 79 -4.87 5.82 -2.27
N GLN A 80 -5.19 6.93 -1.61
CA GLN A 80 -6.56 7.39 -1.47
C GLN A 80 -6.90 8.33 -2.62
N VAL A 81 -8.02 8.08 -3.30
CA VAL A 81 -8.52 8.97 -4.36
C VAL A 81 -9.97 9.37 -4.10
N GLU A 82 -10.26 10.65 -4.28
CA GLU A 82 -11.63 11.16 -4.25
C GLU A 82 -12.38 10.75 -5.53
N THR A 83 -13.62 10.31 -5.37
CA THR A 83 -14.48 9.84 -6.46
C THR A 83 -15.89 10.39 -6.30
N LYS A 84 -16.63 10.57 -7.40
CA LYS A 84 -18.03 10.98 -7.37
C LYS A 84 -18.98 9.81 -7.62
N ARG A 85 -18.46 8.68 -8.12
CA ARG A 85 -19.24 7.48 -8.44
C ARG A 85 -19.60 6.63 -7.21
N ASN A 86 -18.85 6.72 -6.11
CA ASN A 86 -19.07 5.90 -4.90
C ASN A 86 -19.74 6.69 -3.78
N LYS A 87 -20.51 6.00 -2.92
CA LYS A 87 -21.30 6.62 -1.83
C LYS A 87 -20.46 7.37 -0.80
N GLU A 88 -19.26 6.87 -0.51
CA GLU A 88 -18.34 7.47 0.48
C GLU A 88 -17.50 8.61 -0.11
N GLY A 89 -17.57 8.88 -1.42
CA GLY A 89 -16.82 9.96 -2.06
C GLY A 89 -15.30 9.74 -2.15
N THR A 90 -14.81 8.62 -1.62
CA THR A 90 -13.40 8.25 -1.55
C THR A 90 -13.27 6.76 -1.82
N ILE A 91 -12.20 6.34 -2.49
CA ILE A 91 -11.78 4.95 -2.50
C ILE A 91 -10.30 4.82 -2.15
N ILE A 92 -9.95 3.68 -1.56
CA ILE A 92 -8.57 3.28 -1.34
C ILE A 92 -8.20 2.28 -2.43
N ILE A 93 -7.15 2.59 -3.19
CA ILE A 93 -6.56 1.69 -4.18
C ILE A 93 -5.30 1.12 -3.56
N SER A 94 -5.25 -0.21 -3.39
CA SER A 94 -4.11 -0.87 -2.74
C SER A 94 -3.62 -2.10 -3.50
N ALA A 95 -2.38 -2.47 -3.20
CA ALA A 95 -1.73 -3.71 -3.58
C ALA A 95 -0.95 -4.25 -2.39
N SER A 96 -0.95 -5.58 -2.24
CA SER A 96 -0.33 -6.29 -1.13
C SER A 96 0.58 -7.37 -1.68
N HIS A 97 1.81 -7.41 -1.18
CA HIS A 97 2.79 -8.43 -1.49
C HIS A 97 3.16 -9.13 -0.18
N GLU A 98 2.98 -10.44 -0.13
CA GLU A 98 3.33 -11.27 1.02
C GLU A 98 4.56 -12.09 0.69
N ALA A 99 5.28 -12.53 1.73
CA ALA A 99 6.50 -13.34 1.64
C ALA A 99 6.30 -14.75 1.03
N GLY A 100 5.23 -15.00 0.27
CA GLY A 100 4.99 -16.24 -0.47
C GLY A 100 6.13 -16.61 -1.44
N GLN A 101 5.90 -17.58 -2.33
CA GLN A 101 6.97 -18.21 -3.15
C GLN A 101 7.78 -17.28 -4.08
N LYS A 102 7.50 -15.98 -4.16
CA LYS A 102 8.18 -15.03 -5.06
C LYS A 102 8.90 -13.93 -4.27
N PRO A 103 10.06 -13.44 -4.77
CA PRO A 103 10.74 -12.31 -4.15
C PRO A 103 9.85 -11.07 -4.15
N PHE A 104 10.05 -10.20 -3.16
CA PHE A 104 9.35 -8.91 -3.12
C PHE A 104 9.72 -8.05 -4.34
N PRO A 105 8.74 -7.37 -4.96
CA PRO A 105 9.01 -6.41 -6.01
C PRO A 105 9.73 -5.19 -5.46
N HIS A 106 10.51 -4.52 -6.31
CA HIS A 106 11.16 -3.26 -5.96
C HIS A 106 10.10 -2.13 -5.82
N LYS A 107 10.37 -1.11 -5.00
CA LYS A 107 9.46 0.04 -4.73
C LYS A 107 8.91 0.65 -6.01
N ASN A 108 9.75 0.83 -7.03
CA ASN A 108 9.37 1.39 -8.32
C ASN A 108 8.33 0.53 -9.07
N ASP A 109 8.40 -0.78 -8.96
CA ASP A 109 7.43 -1.69 -9.60
C ASP A 109 6.08 -1.63 -8.87
N ILE A 110 6.11 -1.63 -7.53
CA ILE A 110 4.92 -1.45 -6.69
C ILE A 110 4.25 -0.11 -7.02
N ARG A 111 5.05 0.97 -7.08
CA ARG A 111 4.60 2.31 -7.44
C ARG A 111 3.91 2.31 -8.80
N LYS A 112 4.56 1.75 -9.81
CA LYS A 112 4.01 1.67 -11.17
C LYS A 112 2.65 0.96 -11.17
N GLU A 113 2.56 -0.19 -10.50
CA GLU A 113 1.31 -0.95 -10.41
C GLU A 113 0.18 -0.13 -9.77
N ILE A 114 0.45 0.54 -8.65
CA ILE A 114 -0.53 1.39 -7.96
C ILE A 114 -0.99 2.54 -8.86
N LEU A 115 -0.07 3.24 -9.51
CA LEU A 115 -0.42 4.35 -10.40
C LEU A 115 -1.23 3.92 -11.61
N GLU A 116 -0.95 2.75 -12.18
CA GLU A 116 -1.74 2.19 -13.27
C GLU A 116 -3.18 1.93 -12.82
N ARG A 117 -3.38 1.37 -11.61
CA ARG A 117 -4.71 1.19 -11.01
C ARG A 117 -5.40 2.53 -10.74
N VAL A 118 -4.68 3.54 -10.26
CA VAL A 118 -5.18 4.91 -10.07
C VAL A 118 -5.62 5.53 -11.39
N ALA A 119 -4.83 5.38 -12.45
CA ALA A 119 -5.16 5.91 -13.77
C ALA A 119 -6.43 5.26 -14.34
N ILE A 120 -6.59 3.94 -14.16
CA ILE A 120 -7.81 3.22 -14.54
C ILE A 120 -9.02 3.79 -13.80
N GLU A 121 -8.92 4.04 -12.49
CA GLU A 121 -10.06 4.60 -11.75
C GLU A 121 -10.38 6.03 -12.19
N LYS A 122 -9.38 6.89 -12.36
CA LYS A 122 -9.59 8.27 -12.86
C LYS A 122 -10.28 8.29 -14.22
N ASN A 123 -9.94 7.35 -15.11
CA ASN A 123 -10.62 7.21 -16.40
C ASN A 123 -12.08 6.76 -16.27
N LYS A 124 -12.40 5.89 -15.30
CA LYS A 124 -13.80 5.51 -15.01
C LYS A 124 -14.61 6.70 -14.48
N GLU A 125 -14.04 7.50 -13.58
CA GLU A 125 -14.69 8.72 -13.07
C GLU A 125 -14.95 9.74 -14.19
N LEU A 126 -13.99 9.92 -15.10
CA LEU A 126 -14.14 10.79 -16.26
C LEU A 126 -15.26 10.29 -17.19
N ALA A 127 -15.26 9.00 -17.52
CA ALA A 127 -16.29 8.40 -18.37
C ALA A 127 -17.70 8.56 -17.76
N HIS A 128 -17.83 8.32 -16.46
CA HIS A 128 -19.07 8.50 -15.72
C HIS A 128 -19.54 9.97 -15.75
N SER A 129 -18.64 10.91 -15.51
CA SER A 129 -18.95 12.35 -15.57
C SER A 129 -19.44 12.79 -16.96
N ILE A 130 -18.82 12.28 -18.03
CA ILE A 130 -19.26 12.54 -19.41
C ILE A 130 -20.67 11.97 -19.66
N GLN A 131 -20.96 10.77 -19.17
CA GLN A 131 -22.29 10.18 -19.30
C GLN A 131 -23.37 11.00 -18.59
N GLN A 132 -23.10 11.43 -17.35
CA GLN A 132 -24.00 12.31 -16.59
C GLN A 132 -24.26 13.63 -17.32
N TYR A 133 -23.22 14.26 -17.85
CA TYR A 133 -23.34 15.51 -18.60
C TYR A 133 -24.18 15.33 -19.87
N LYS A 134 -23.97 14.23 -20.62
CA LYS A 134 -24.80 13.89 -21.79
C LYS A 134 -26.28 13.71 -21.41
N HIS A 135 -26.56 13.01 -20.32
CA HIS A 135 -27.93 12.81 -19.84
C HIS A 135 -28.59 14.15 -19.47
N GLN A 136 -27.89 15.04 -18.77
CA GLN A 136 -28.41 16.37 -18.42
C GLN A 136 -28.70 17.22 -19.66
N ILE A 137 -27.86 17.15 -20.70
CA ILE A 137 -28.12 17.85 -21.96
C ILE A 137 -29.39 17.32 -22.63
N ASN A 138 -29.56 15.99 -22.70
CA ASN A 138 -30.74 15.39 -23.32
C ASN A 138 -32.03 15.78 -22.58
N MET A 139 -32.02 15.72 -21.25
CA MET A 139 -33.14 16.16 -20.41
C MET A 139 -33.48 17.65 -20.62
N LYS A 140 -32.47 18.53 -20.75
CA LYS A 140 -32.67 19.96 -21.04
C LYS A 140 -33.19 20.23 -22.45
N ARG A 141 -32.93 19.33 -23.40
CA ARG A 141 -33.38 19.44 -24.80
C ARG A 141 -34.77 18.83 -25.03
N GLY A 142 -35.39 18.23 -24.01
CA GLY A 142 -36.74 17.67 -24.10
C GLY A 142 -36.86 16.47 -25.04
N ILE A 143 -35.76 15.72 -25.24
CA ILE A 143 -35.75 14.42 -25.92
C ILE A 143 -35.90 13.34 -24.86
#